data_AF-A0A8U0Q3L1-F1
#
_entry.id   AF-A0A8U0Q3L1-F1
#
_cell.length_a   1.000
_cell.length_b   1.000
_cell.length_c   1.000
_cell.angle_alpha   90.00
_cell.angle_beta   90.00
_cell.angle_gamma   90.00
#
_symmetry.space_group_name_H-M   'P 1'
#
loop_
_entity.id
_entity.type
_entity.pdbx_description
1 polymer ?
#
loop_
_entity_poly.entity_id
_entity_poly.type
_entity_poly.pdbx_seq_one_letter_code
_entity_poly.pdbx_strand_id
1 'polypeptide(L)'
;MDHQSSIITQVSRDEEANREKGPPPSSSKKPRSRGLFHSLFCCLCHDQAEPPPVNNNAPLLVEENGTVSKVQVRPLLPQAKSKDAGKICVVIDLDETLVHSSFKPVNNADFIIPVEIDGTVHQVYVLKRPHVDEFLKRMGELFECILFTASLAKYADPVSDLLDKWGAFRGRLFRESCVFHRGNYVKDLSRLGRDLNKVIIIDNSPASYVFHPDNAVPVASWFDDMADTELLDLIPFFEGLSKVEDVYTVLRQQRDSS
;
A
#
# COMPACT_ATOMS: atom_id res chain seq x y z
N MET A 1 11.45 -9.93 20.77
CA MET A 1 10.03 -10.29 20.65
C MET A 1 9.68 -10.06 19.21
N ASP A 2 9.26 -11.09 18.50
CA ASP A 2 8.96 -11.00 17.07
C ASP A 2 7.72 -10.12 16.88
N HIS A 3 7.93 -8.87 16.46
CA HIS A 3 6.85 -7.93 16.22
C HIS A 3 6.25 -8.22 14.84
N GLN A 4 5.04 -8.80 14.84
CA GLN A 4 4.26 -9.04 13.64
C GLN A 4 3.95 -7.70 12.97
N SER A 5 4.40 -7.55 11.72
CA SER A 5 3.92 -6.50 10.81
C SER A 5 2.40 -6.46 10.76
N SER A 6 1.81 -5.29 10.47
CA SER A 6 0.35 -5.10 10.46
C SER A 6 -0.42 -6.29 9.89
N ILE A 7 -1.43 -6.71 10.62
CA ILE A 7 -2.13 -7.99 10.48
C ILE A 7 -2.69 -8.23 9.07
N ILE A 8 -3.01 -7.18 8.33
CA ILE A 8 -3.59 -7.25 6.98
C ILE A 8 -2.50 -7.40 5.90
N THR A 9 -1.26 -7.03 6.19
CA THR A 9 -0.09 -7.36 5.35
C THR A 9 0.23 -8.85 5.39
N GLN A 10 -0.05 -9.52 6.50
CA GLN A 10 0.26 -10.95 6.70
C GLN A 10 -0.75 -11.88 6.04
N VAL A 11 -2.05 -11.56 6.13
CA VAL A 11 -3.13 -12.41 5.57
C VAL A 11 -2.88 -12.75 4.10
N SER A 12 -2.40 -11.79 3.29
CA SER A 12 -2.13 -12.06 1.87
C SER A 12 -0.72 -12.56 1.57
N ARG A 13 0.26 -12.37 2.46
CA ARG A 13 1.57 -13.01 2.30
C ARG A 13 1.42 -14.53 2.39
N ASP A 14 0.53 -14.98 3.27
CA ASP A 14 0.12 -16.38 3.34
C ASP A 14 -0.67 -16.80 2.08
N GLU A 15 -1.54 -15.96 1.52
CA GLU A 15 -2.24 -16.25 0.24
C GLU A 15 -1.26 -16.41 -0.95
N GLU A 16 -0.26 -15.53 -1.09
CA GLU A 16 0.76 -15.62 -2.15
C GLU A 16 1.66 -16.86 -1.96
N ALA A 17 2.12 -17.11 -0.73
CA ALA A 17 2.92 -18.29 -0.40
C ALA A 17 2.16 -19.61 -0.59
N ASN A 18 0.82 -19.60 -0.46
CA ASN A 18 -0.01 -20.78 -0.70
C ASN A 18 -0.34 -20.98 -2.19
N ARG A 19 -0.30 -19.93 -3.02
CA ARG A 19 -0.42 -20.04 -4.49
C ARG A 19 0.85 -20.57 -5.16
N GLU A 20 2.02 -20.38 -4.56
CA GLU A 20 3.29 -20.91 -5.08
C GLU A 20 3.54 -22.39 -4.74
N LYS A 21 2.74 -23.01 -3.86
CA LYS A 21 2.85 -24.44 -3.56
C LYS A 21 2.05 -25.26 -4.57
N GLY A 22 2.75 -25.68 -5.63
CA GLY A 22 2.24 -26.72 -6.55
C GLY A 22 1.83 -28.01 -5.81
N PRO A 23 0.95 -28.83 -6.40
CA PRO A 23 0.39 -29.99 -5.71
C PRO A 23 1.47 -31.03 -5.39
N PRO A 24 1.37 -31.76 -4.27
CA PRO A 24 2.34 -32.80 -3.93
C PRO A 24 2.24 -33.98 -4.92
N PRO A 25 3.33 -34.74 -5.13
CA PRO A 25 3.34 -35.84 -6.09
C PRO A 25 2.41 -36.96 -5.60
N SER A 26 1.40 -37.30 -6.42
CA SER A 26 0.49 -38.40 -6.15
C SER A 26 1.18 -39.73 -6.44
N SER A 27 1.13 -40.63 -5.44
CA SER A 27 1.65 -41.98 -5.54
C SER A 27 0.70 -42.86 -6.37
N SER A 28 1.28 -43.56 -7.33
CA SER A 28 0.63 -44.44 -8.29
C SER A 28 0.07 -45.71 -7.65
N LYS A 29 -1.24 -45.96 -7.83
CA LYS A 29 -1.83 -47.32 -7.85
C LYS A 29 -3.01 -47.41 -8.84
N LYS A 30 -2.86 -48.24 -9.88
CA LYS A 30 -3.94 -48.85 -10.70
C LYS A 30 -4.34 -50.19 -10.02
N PRO A 31 -5.56 -50.74 -10.17
CA PRO A 31 -6.02 -51.25 -11.49
C PRO A 31 -7.54 -51.29 -11.81
N ARG A 32 -7.81 -51.41 -13.13
CA ARG A 32 -8.88 -52.09 -13.90
C ARG A 32 -10.33 -52.20 -13.37
N SER A 33 -11.30 -51.76 -14.19
CA SER A 33 -12.21 -52.65 -14.95
C SER A 33 -12.97 -51.90 -16.07
N ARG A 34 -13.62 -52.65 -16.97
CA ARG A 34 -14.14 -52.25 -18.30
C ARG A 34 -15.58 -51.73 -18.26
N GLY A 35 -15.93 -50.86 -19.22
CA GLY A 35 -17.31 -50.61 -19.64
C GLY A 35 -17.37 -49.82 -20.95
N LEU A 36 -17.82 -50.48 -22.03
CA LEU A 36 -18.27 -49.86 -23.28
C LEU A 36 -19.71 -49.36 -23.08
N PHE A 37 -20.07 -48.18 -23.61
CA PHE A 37 -21.17 -47.96 -24.56
C PHE A 37 -21.31 -46.47 -24.90
N HIS A 38 -21.87 -46.25 -26.08
CA HIS A 38 -21.79 -45.14 -27.00
C HIS A 38 -22.95 -44.14 -26.83
N SER A 39 -22.73 -42.84 -27.00
CA SER A 39 -23.74 -41.94 -27.57
C SER A 39 -23.08 -40.72 -28.23
N LEU A 40 -23.31 -40.62 -29.53
CA LEU A 40 -22.95 -39.50 -30.40
C LEU A 40 -24.07 -38.45 -30.40
N PHE A 41 -23.69 -37.23 -30.78
CA PHE A 41 -24.48 -36.08 -31.26
C PHE A 41 -25.30 -35.26 -30.27
N CYS A 42 -24.93 -33.98 -30.11
CA CYS A 42 -25.75 -32.87 -30.64
C CYS A 42 -24.94 -31.54 -30.75
N CYS A 43 -24.74 -31.13 -32.00
CA CYS A 43 -24.71 -29.78 -32.59
C CYS A 43 -23.85 -28.61 -32.03
N LEU A 44 -23.03 -28.09 -32.95
CA LEU A 44 -22.40 -26.77 -32.99
C LEU A 44 -23.35 -25.60 -32.68
N CYS A 45 -22.86 -24.56 -31.98
CA CYS A 45 -22.67 -23.21 -32.55
C CYS A 45 -22.19 -22.17 -31.51
N HIS A 46 -21.23 -21.35 -31.96
CA HIS A 46 -20.87 -19.99 -31.54
C HIS A 46 -19.95 -19.75 -30.34
N ASP A 47 -18.66 -19.62 -30.72
CA ASP A 47 -17.65 -18.69 -30.22
C ASP A 47 -18.19 -17.40 -29.57
N GLN A 48 -17.87 -17.19 -28.30
CA GLN A 48 -17.30 -15.95 -27.78
C GLN A 48 -16.42 -16.30 -26.56
N ALA A 49 -15.10 -16.37 -26.78
CA ALA A 49 -14.13 -16.46 -25.71
C ALA A 49 -13.96 -15.07 -25.07
N GLU A 50 -14.26 -14.96 -23.77
CA GLU A 50 -13.80 -13.84 -22.94
C GLU A 50 -12.27 -13.87 -22.83
N PRO A 51 -11.58 -12.71 -22.83
CA PRO A 51 -10.13 -12.68 -22.66
C PRO A 51 -9.74 -13.05 -21.22
N PRO A 52 -8.63 -13.78 -21.02
CA PRO A 52 -8.17 -14.18 -19.70
C PRO A 52 -7.65 -12.99 -18.88
N PRO A 53 -7.58 -13.09 -17.53
CA PRO A 53 -7.13 -12.00 -16.68
C PRO A 53 -5.65 -11.68 -16.93
N VAL A 54 -5.36 -10.38 -17.08
CA VAL A 54 -4.01 -9.84 -17.33
C VAL A 54 -3.13 -10.10 -16.12
N ASN A 55 -2.28 -11.11 -16.24
CA ASN A 55 -1.21 -11.40 -15.30
C ASN A 55 -0.02 -10.50 -15.67
N ASN A 56 0.25 -9.45 -14.88
CA ASN A 56 1.39 -8.55 -15.11
C ASN A 56 2.71 -9.20 -14.66
N ASN A 57 3.12 -10.24 -15.37
CA ASN A 57 4.52 -10.66 -15.47
C ASN A 57 5.00 -10.24 -16.85
N ALA A 58 5.60 -9.05 -16.95
CA ALA A 58 6.09 -8.52 -18.21
C ALA A 58 7.26 -9.37 -18.74
N PRO A 59 7.18 -9.97 -19.94
CA PRO A 59 8.36 -10.34 -20.71
C PRO A 59 8.84 -9.09 -21.45
N LEU A 60 10.14 -8.81 -21.38
CA LEU A 60 10.78 -7.84 -22.28
C LEU A 60 10.65 -8.35 -23.71
N LEU A 61 9.77 -7.73 -24.50
CA LEU A 61 9.75 -7.92 -25.96
C LEU A 61 10.88 -7.08 -26.55
N VAL A 62 11.95 -7.75 -26.96
CA VAL A 62 12.97 -7.17 -27.84
C VAL A 62 12.42 -7.30 -29.26
N GLU A 63 11.90 -6.21 -29.82
CA GLU A 63 11.70 -6.14 -31.27
C GLU A 63 13.03 -5.81 -31.93
N GLU A 64 13.42 -6.64 -32.91
CA GLU A 64 14.57 -6.47 -33.77
C GLU A 64 14.34 -5.29 -34.73
N ASN A 65 14.39 -4.06 -34.20
CA ASN A 65 14.65 -2.81 -34.92
C ASN A 65 14.63 -1.64 -33.94
N GLY A 66 15.74 -1.42 -33.23
CA GLY A 66 16.33 -0.11 -32.86
C GLY A 66 15.51 1.02 -32.20
N THR A 67 14.20 0.90 -31.98
CA THR A 67 13.38 1.93 -31.34
C THR A 67 12.82 1.40 -30.04
N VAL A 68 13.43 1.83 -28.92
CA VAL A 68 12.89 1.62 -27.59
C VAL A 68 11.58 2.39 -27.50
N SER A 69 10.45 1.71 -27.74
CA SER A 69 9.14 2.20 -27.33
C SER A 69 9.17 2.33 -25.82
N LYS A 70 9.44 3.54 -25.31
CA LYS A 70 9.23 3.87 -23.90
C LYS A 70 7.75 3.63 -23.62
N VAL A 71 7.42 2.49 -23.02
CA VAL A 71 6.09 2.25 -22.47
C VAL A 71 5.85 3.39 -21.48
N GLN A 72 4.98 4.33 -21.83
CA GLN A 72 4.60 5.43 -20.95
C GLN A 72 3.80 4.82 -19.79
N VAL A 73 4.49 4.58 -18.68
CA VAL A 73 3.84 4.15 -17.44
C VAL A 73 2.95 5.31 -16.98
N ARG A 74 1.64 5.05 -16.88
CA ARG A 74 0.69 6.05 -16.37
C ARG A 74 1.03 6.36 -14.90
N PRO A 75 1.08 7.64 -14.51
CA PRO A 75 1.25 8.02 -13.11
C PRO A 75 0.15 7.44 -12.21
N LEU A 76 0.50 7.15 -10.95
CA LEU A 76 -0.42 6.65 -9.93
C LEU A 76 -1.42 7.73 -9.49
N LEU A 77 -1.04 9.00 -9.53
CA LEU A 77 -1.93 10.11 -9.19
C LEU A 77 -2.36 10.86 -10.44
N PRO A 78 -3.59 11.39 -10.47
CA PRO A 78 -3.98 12.36 -11.47
C PRO A 78 -3.18 13.66 -11.32
N GLN A 79 -3.37 14.60 -12.25
CA GLN A 79 -2.86 15.96 -12.10
C GLN A 79 -3.35 16.58 -10.79
N ALA A 80 -2.47 17.32 -10.12
CA ALA A 80 -2.80 18.02 -8.89
C ALA A 80 -3.94 19.01 -9.12
N LYS A 81 -4.84 19.13 -8.14
CA LYS A 81 -5.94 20.10 -8.17
C LYS A 81 -5.37 21.51 -8.02
N SER A 82 -6.04 22.54 -8.56
CA SER A 82 -5.51 23.92 -8.50
C SER A 82 -5.28 24.42 -7.07
N LYS A 83 -6.09 23.99 -6.11
CA LYS A 83 -5.93 24.32 -4.68
C LYS A 83 -4.67 23.75 -4.03
N ASP A 84 -4.09 22.72 -4.64
CA ASP A 84 -2.89 22.03 -4.19
C ASP A 84 -1.69 22.36 -5.09
N ALA A 85 -1.85 23.25 -6.08
CA ALA A 85 -0.77 23.66 -6.97
C ALA A 85 0.36 24.34 -6.20
N GLY A 86 1.60 23.89 -6.44
CA GLY A 86 2.80 24.39 -5.78
C GLY A 86 3.04 23.82 -4.37
N LYS A 87 2.09 23.08 -3.79
CA LYS A 87 2.31 22.38 -2.52
C LYS A 87 3.25 21.19 -2.71
N ILE A 88 4.00 20.88 -1.66
CA ILE A 88 4.72 19.61 -1.55
C ILE A 88 3.68 18.48 -1.42
N CYS A 89 3.92 17.37 -2.11
CA CYS A 89 3.17 16.13 -1.95
C CYS A 89 3.76 15.33 -0.79
N VAL A 90 2.93 14.94 0.17
CA VAL A 90 3.35 14.12 1.31
C VAL A 90 2.61 12.80 1.24
N VAL A 91 3.37 11.72 1.05
CA VAL A 91 2.92 10.36 1.15
C VAL A 91 2.94 9.94 2.61
N ILE A 92 1.81 9.50 3.15
CA ILE A 92 1.66 9.12 4.56
C ILE A 92 1.20 7.67 4.62
N ASP A 93 1.96 6.84 5.33
CA ASP A 93 1.57 5.47 5.63
C ASP A 93 0.44 5.40 6.66
N LEU A 94 -0.24 4.24 6.75
CA LEU A 94 -1.37 4.04 7.65
C LEU A 94 -0.97 3.26 8.90
N ASP A 95 -0.60 2.00 8.71
CA ASP A 95 -0.40 1.01 9.76
C ASP A 95 0.93 1.23 10.50
N GLU A 96 0.92 1.16 11.82
CA GLU A 96 2.05 1.50 12.71
C GLU A 96 2.59 2.94 12.55
N THR A 97 1.97 3.77 11.70
CA THR A 97 2.30 5.18 11.49
C THR A 97 1.22 6.09 12.07
N LEU A 98 -0.05 5.92 11.66
CA LEU A 98 -1.20 6.71 12.12
C LEU A 98 -2.12 5.93 13.06
N VAL A 99 -2.15 4.61 12.88
CA VAL A 99 -3.02 3.69 13.63
C VAL A 99 -2.30 2.36 13.84
N HIS A 100 -2.79 1.56 14.78
CA HIS A 100 -2.42 0.16 14.91
C HIS A 100 -3.68 -0.70 14.89
N SER A 101 -3.63 -1.86 14.23
CA SER A 101 -4.81 -2.70 14.01
C SER A 101 -4.58 -4.16 14.38
N SER A 102 -5.63 -4.78 14.95
CA SER A 102 -5.57 -6.17 15.41
C SER A 102 -6.86 -6.95 15.13
N PHE A 103 -6.73 -8.24 14.78
CA PHE A 103 -7.86 -9.18 14.79
C PHE A 103 -8.20 -9.65 16.20
N LYS A 104 -7.27 -9.52 17.15
CA LYS A 104 -7.57 -9.84 18.56
C LYS A 104 -8.37 -8.68 19.15
N PRO A 105 -9.45 -8.95 19.90
CA PRO A 105 -10.18 -7.90 20.60
C PRO A 105 -9.25 -7.05 21.47
N VAL A 106 -9.34 -5.74 21.30
CA VAL A 106 -8.61 -4.74 22.10
C VAL A 106 -9.64 -3.93 22.88
N ASN A 107 -9.41 -3.78 24.18
CA ASN A 107 -10.24 -2.91 25.01
C ASN A 107 -10.01 -1.46 24.59
N ASN A 108 -11.07 -0.67 24.50
CA ASN A 108 -11.03 0.75 24.10
C ASN A 108 -10.49 1.00 22.68
N ALA A 109 -10.74 0.09 21.75
CA ALA A 109 -10.52 0.37 20.33
C ALA A 109 -11.29 1.62 19.89
N ASP A 110 -10.63 2.52 19.15
CA ASP A 110 -11.26 3.71 18.58
C ASP A 110 -12.26 3.32 17.48
N PHE A 111 -11.89 2.35 16.64
CA PHE A 111 -12.74 1.82 15.58
C PHE A 111 -12.80 0.30 15.62
N ILE A 112 -13.93 -0.27 15.17
CA ILE A 112 -14.09 -1.69 14.90
C ILE A 112 -14.60 -1.83 13.48
N ILE A 113 -13.76 -2.37 12.59
CA ILE A 113 -14.03 -2.47 11.16
C ILE A 113 -14.32 -3.93 10.80
N PRO A 114 -15.52 -4.25 10.27
CA PRO A 114 -15.78 -5.57 9.71
C PRO A 114 -15.07 -5.70 8.36
N VAL A 115 -14.21 -6.70 8.22
CA VAL A 115 -13.47 -6.99 6.98
C VAL A 115 -13.78 -8.41 6.54
N GLU A 116 -14.25 -8.57 5.31
CA GLU A 116 -14.46 -9.88 4.71
C GLU A 116 -13.14 -10.48 4.20
N ILE A 117 -12.84 -11.70 4.64
CA ILE A 117 -11.68 -12.49 4.24
C ILE A 117 -12.21 -13.91 3.96
N ASP A 118 -12.02 -14.39 2.73
CA ASP A 118 -12.49 -15.72 2.30
C ASP A 118 -13.97 -16.00 2.63
N GLY A 119 -14.85 -15.01 2.41
CA GLY A 119 -16.28 -15.12 2.68
C GLY A 119 -16.66 -15.10 4.17
N THR A 120 -15.69 -14.90 5.07
CA THR A 120 -15.92 -14.76 6.51
C THR A 120 -15.64 -13.33 6.94
N VAL A 121 -16.56 -12.75 7.72
CA VAL A 121 -16.37 -11.41 8.28
C VAL A 121 -15.56 -11.50 9.57
N HIS A 122 -14.42 -10.82 9.58
CA HIS A 122 -13.55 -10.67 10.75
C HIS A 122 -13.63 -9.23 11.28
N GLN A 123 -13.66 -9.09 12.60
CA GLN A 123 -13.61 -7.76 13.23
C GLN A 123 -12.16 -7.33 13.41
N VAL A 124 -11.82 -6.17 12.87
CA VAL A 124 -10.52 -5.52 13.04
C VAL A 124 -10.66 -4.38 14.03
N TYR A 125 -9.94 -4.45 15.13
CA TYR A 125 -9.90 -3.46 16.19
C TYR A 125 -8.76 -2.49 15.91
N VAL A 126 -9.08 -1.21 15.80
CA VAL A 126 -8.13 -0.16 15.41
C VAL A 126 -7.94 0.81 16.57
N LEU A 127 -6.70 1.06 16.94
CA LEU A 127 -6.29 2.12 17.85
C LEU A 127 -5.72 3.28 17.05
N LYS A 128 -6.05 4.51 17.44
CA LYS A 128 -5.47 5.72 16.88
C LYS A 128 -4.20 6.09 17.61
N ARG A 129 -3.14 6.40 16.86
CA ARG A 129 -1.94 6.99 17.45
C ARG A 129 -2.29 8.33 18.10
N PRO A 130 -1.77 8.64 19.30
CA PRO A 130 -1.98 9.96 19.90
C PRO A 130 -1.67 11.10 18.92
N HIS A 131 -2.43 12.19 19.03
CA HIS A 131 -2.29 13.40 18.20
C HIS A 131 -2.55 13.25 16.68
N VAL A 132 -2.96 12.07 16.20
CA VAL A 132 -3.23 11.85 14.76
C VAL A 132 -4.27 12.82 14.17
N ASP A 133 -5.29 13.19 14.95
CA ASP A 133 -6.32 14.14 14.53
C ASP A 133 -5.74 15.54 14.27
N GLU A 134 -4.90 16.02 15.19
CA GLU A 134 -4.21 17.31 15.07
C GLU A 134 -3.21 17.30 13.92
N PHE A 135 -2.44 16.22 13.82
CA PHE A 135 -1.48 16.00 12.75
C PHE A 135 -2.14 16.03 11.36
N LEU A 136 -3.16 15.21 11.13
CA LEU A 136 -3.82 15.15 9.81
C LEU A 136 -4.51 16.46 9.43
N LYS A 137 -5.15 17.14 10.39
CA LYS A 137 -5.70 18.47 10.16
C LYS A 137 -4.61 19.41 9.66
N ARG A 138 -3.48 19.48 10.37
CA ARG A 138 -2.39 20.41 10.04
C ARG A 138 -1.71 20.06 8.72
N MET A 139 -1.44 18.79 8.49
CA MET A 139 -0.84 18.31 7.25
C MET A 139 -1.73 18.58 6.04
N GLY A 140 -3.04 18.39 6.16
CA GLY A 140 -4.02 18.65 5.10
C GLY A 140 -4.15 20.12 4.69
N GLU A 141 -3.81 21.06 5.57
CA GLU A 141 -3.72 22.49 5.27
C GLU A 141 -2.46 22.80 4.44
N LEU A 142 -1.33 22.25 4.86
CA LEU A 142 0.01 22.58 4.35
C LEU A 142 0.35 21.87 3.04
N PHE A 143 -0.11 20.63 2.84
CA PHE A 143 0.40 19.73 1.79
C PHE A 143 -0.69 19.16 0.89
N GLU A 144 -0.27 18.59 -0.24
CA GLU A 144 -1.06 17.58 -0.95
C GLU A 144 -0.81 16.23 -0.26
N CYS A 145 -1.65 15.85 0.71
CA CYS A 145 -1.48 14.59 1.42
C CYS A 145 -2.03 13.41 0.61
N ILE A 146 -1.26 12.33 0.51
CA ILE A 146 -1.65 11.09 -0.16
C ILE A 146 -1.49 9.95 0.85
N LEU A 147 -2.61 9.27 1.14
CA LEU A 147 -2.52 8.01 1.88
C LEU A 147 -1.90 6.98 0.95
N PHE A 148 -0.80 6.34 1.37
CA PHE A 148 -0.23 5.22 0.63
C PHE A 148 0.13 4.12 1.61
N THR A 149 -0.61 3.02 1.58
CA THR A 149 -0.43 1.88 2.49
C THR A 149 -0.16 0.59 1.71
N ALA A 150 0.59 -0.33 2.33
CA ALA A 150 0.72 -1.70 1.84
C ALA A 150 -0.49 -2.60 2.22
N SER A 151 -1.51 -2.05 2.86
CA SER A 151 -2.76 -2.73 3.19
C SER A 151 -3.77 -2.71 2.02
N LEU A 152 -4.76 -3.60 2.08
CA LEU A 152 -5.82 -3.69 1.08
C LEU A 152 -6.89 -2.61 1.31
N ALA A 153 -7.48 -2.12 0.22
CA ALA A 153 -8.54 -1.09 0.25
C ALA A 153 -9.72 -1.47 1.15
N LYS A 154 -10.14 -2.75 1.15
CA LYS A 154 -11.26 -3.28 1.97
C LYS A 154 -11.16 -2.99 3.48
N TYR A 155 -9.95 -2.70 3.96
CA TYR A 155 -9.67 -2.25 5.32
C TYR A 155 -9.25 -0.78 5.37
N ALA A 156 -8.33 -0.37 4.50
CA ALA A 156 -7.72 0.94 4.60
C ALA A 156 -8.72 2.07 4.27
N ASP A 157 -9.65 1.85 3.35
CA ASP A 157 -10.70 2.82 3.04
C ASP A 157 -11.57 3.13 4.27
N PRO A 158 -12.26 2.16 4.90
CA PRO A 158 -13.11 2.47 6.04
C PRO A 158 -12.34 3.05 7.24
N VAL A 159 -11.09 2.64 7.47
CA VAL A 159 -10.25 3.29 8.51
C VAL A 159 -9.98 4.75 8.14
N SER A 160 -9.56 5.02 6.91
CA SER A 160 -9.24 6.38 6.47
C SER A 160 -10.46 7.29 6.40
N ASP A 161 -11.66 6.76 6.12
CA ASP A 161 -12.92 7.51 6.15
C ASP A 161 -13.28 7.97 7.58
N LEU A 162 -13.01 7.15 8.59
CA LEU A 162 -13.25 7.50 9.99
C LEU A 162 -12.17 8.43 10.56
N LEU A 163 -10.94 8.29 10.05
CA LEU A 163 -9.78 9.04 10.52
C LEU A 163 -9.74 10.46 9.93
N ASP A 164 -9.98 10.61 8.62
CA ASP A 164 -9.82 11.89 7.91
C ASP A 164 -11.08 12.77 7.96
N LYS A 165 -11.24 13.49 9.08
CA LYS A 165 -12.37 14.40 9.32
C LYS A 165 -12.28 15.71 8.53
N TRP A 166 -11.13 16.03 7.92
CA TRP A 166 -10.86 17.32 7.27
C TRP A 166 -10.66 17.20 5.76
N GLY A 167 -10.76 15.98 5.21
CA GLY A 167 -10.43 15.71 3.82
C GLY A 167 -8.97 16.02 3.50
N ALA A 168 -8.06 15.76 4.44
CA ALA A 168 -6.62 15.92 4.29
C ALA A 168 -6.11 15.10 3.10
N PHE A 169 -6.53 13.85 2.96
CA PHE A 169 -6.08 12.97 1.89
C PHE A 169 -6.72 13.34 0.55
N ARG A 170 -5.87 13.71 -0.43
CA ARG A 170 -6.26 14.07 -1.81
C ARG A 170 -6.37 12.84 -2.72
N GLY A 171 -5.69 11.76 -2.35
CA GLY A 171 -5.72 10.46 -3.00
C GLY A 171 -5.35 9.36 -2.02
N ARG A 172 -5.77 8.13 -2.33
CA ARG A 172 -5.47 6.92 -1.56
C ARG A 172 -4.86 5.88 -2.50
N LEU A 173 -3.74 5.31 -2.10
CA LEU A 173 -3.02 4.27 -2.81
C LEU A 173 -2.87 3.08 -1.86
N PHE A 174 -3.17 1.90 -2.35
CA PHE A 174 -3.18 0.67 -1.55
C PHE A 174 -2.11 -0.30 -2.05
N ARG A 175 -2.15 -1.53 -1.54
CA ARG A 175 -1.19 -2.59 -1.88
C ARG A 175 -0.92 -2.73 -3.37
N GLU A 176 -1.95 -2.65 -4.21
CA GLU A 176 -1.85 -2.84 -5.65
C GLU A 176 -1.02 -1.75 -6.36
N SER A 177 -0.87 -0.60 -5.70
CA SER A 177 -0.02 0.51 -6.16
C SER A 177 1.45 0.33 -5.79
N CYS A 178 1.76 -0.51 -4.80
CA CYS A 178 3.13 -0.82 -4.41
C CYS A 178 3.86 -1.62 -5.49
N VAL A 179 5.19 -1.57 -5.45
CA VAL A 179 6.07 -2.48 -6.21
C VAL A 179 6.51 -3.58 -5.26
N PHE A 180 6.22 -4.84 -5.58
CA PHE A 180 6.74 -5.96 -4.81
C PHE A 180 8.21 -6.20 -5.17
N HIS A 181 9.12 -5.84 -4.28
CA HIS A 181 10.57 -5.90 -4.50
C HIS A 181 11.26 -6.61 -3.35
N ARG A 182 11.94 -7.72 -3.66
CA ARG A 182 12.71 -8.54 -2.70
C ARG A 182 11.90 -8.91 -1.44
N GLY A 183 10.64 -9.30 -1.64
CA GLY A 183 9.75 -9.72 -0.56
C GLY A 183 9.12 -8.58 0.25
N ASN A 184 9.28 -7.33 -0.17
CA ASN A 184 8.73 -6.14 0.49
C ASN A 184 7.83 -5.36 -0.48
N TYR A 185 6.80 -4.72 0.06
CA TYR A 185 5.98 -3.76 -0.67
C TYR A 185 6.65 -2.38 -0.64
N VAL A 186 7.18 -1.93 -1.78
CA VAL A 186 7.89 -0.66 -1.91
C VAL A 186 7.00 0.40 -2.55
N LYS A 187 6.98 1.59 -1.97
CA LYS A 187 6.25 2.77 -2.42
C LYS A 187 7.17 3.60 -3.32
N ASP A 188 7.21 3.24 -4.60
CA ASP A 188 8.03 3.93 -5.59
C ASP A 188 7.47 5.33 -5.91
N LEU A 189 8.07 6.35 -5.29
CA LEU A 189 7.65 7.75 -5.40
C LEU A 189 7.76 8.29 -6.83
N SER A 190 8.65 7.73 -7.67
CA SER A 190 8.80 8.14 -9.07
C SER A 190 7.54 7.88 -9.91
N ARG A 191 6.67 6.96 -9.45
CA ARG A 191 5.41 6.61 -10.11
C ARG A 191 4.27 7.57 -9.77
N LEU A 192 4.43 8.49 -8.82
CA LEU A 192 3.35 9.39 -8.39
C LEU A 192 2.97 10.44 -9.44
N GLY A 193 3.88 10.78 -10.37
CA GLY A 193 3.68 11.92 -11.27
C GLY A 193 3.77 13.25 -10.52
N ARG A 194 4.73 13.35 -9.60
CA ARG A 194 5.10 14.55 -8.85
C ARG A 194 6.60 14.75 -8.98
N ASP A 195 7.06 15.99 -8.87
CA ASP A 195 8.50 16.30 -8.83
C ASP A 195 9.09 15.78 -7.51
N LEU A 196 10.12 14.95 -7.56
CA LEU A 196 10.74 14.36 -6.36
C LEU A 196 11.37 15.40 -5.44
N ASN A 197 11.75 16.58 -5.96
CA ASN A 197 12.19 17.70 -5.11
C ASN A 197 11.07 18.27 -4.23
N LYS A 198 9.82 17.90 -4.51
CA LYS A 198 8.59 18.31 -3.84
C LYS A 198 7.77 17.11 -3.35
N VAL A 199 8.41 15.96 -3.10
CA VAL A 199 7.74 14.78 -2.53
C VAL A 199 8.43 14.37 -1.23
N ILE A 200 7.64 14.07 -0.21
CA ILE A 200 8.09 13.50 1.06
C ILE A 200 7.31 12.22 1.33
N ILE A 201 7.92 11.24 1.98
CA ILE A 201 7.25 10.04 2.51
C ILE A 201 7.45 9.92 4.02
N ILE A 202 6.35 9.64 4.73
CA ILE A 202 6.31 9.33 6.16
C ILE A 202 5.88 7.87 6.30
N ASP A 203 6.78 7.05 6.82
CA ASP A 203 6.57 5.61 6.91
C ASP A 203 7.49 5.05 7.99
N ASN A 204 6.96 4.12 8.79
CA ASN A 204 7.71 3.50 9.88
C ASN A 204 8.67 2.40 9.39
N SER A 205 8.55 1.96 8.13
CA SER A 205 9.35 0.88 7.56
C SER A 205 10.34 1.38 6.50
N PRO A 206 11.66 1.33 6.76
CA PRO A 206 12.68 1.68 5.78
C PRO A 206 12.62 0.92 4.45
N ALA A 207 12.05 -0.29 4.45
CA ALA A 207 11.85 -1.07 3.23
C ALA A 207 10.84 -0.40 2.29
N SER A 208 9.85 0.31 2.81
CA SER A 208 8.79 0.96 2.03
C SER A 208 9.34 2.05 1.10
N TYR A 209 10.38 2.76 1.50
CA TYR A 209 10.99 3.86 0.75
C TYR A 209 12.43 3.57 0.31
N VAL A 210 12.79 2.28 0.16
CA VAL A 210 14.15 1.86 -0.19
C VAL A 210 14.68 2.49 -1.50
N PHE A 211 13.81 2.87 -2.43
CA PHE A 211 14.19 3.56 -3.67
C PHE A 211 14.39 5.07 -3.51
N HIS A 212 13.83 5.68 -2.46
CA HIS A 212 13.81 7.13 -2.25
C HIS A 212 14.13 7.51 -0.80
N PRO A 213 15.25 7.04 -0.23
CA PRO A 213 15.55 7.24 1.19
C PRO A 213 15.81 8.71 1.54
N ASP A 214 16.20 9.54 0.58
CA ASP A 214 16.43 10.98 0.77
C ASP A 214 15.13 11.80 0.79
N ASN A 215 13.99 11.19 0.45
CA ASN A 215 12.66 11.79 0.53
C ASN A 215 11.93 11.41 1.83
N ALA A 216 12.53 10.57 2.67
CA ALA A 216 11.85 9.98 3.80
C ALA A 216 12.02 10.82 5.08
N VAL A 217 10.92 10.96 5.81
CA VAL A 217 10.92 11.32 7.23
C VAL A 217 10.58 10.04 7.99
N PRO A 218 11.59 9.32 8.53
CA PRO A 218 11.34 8.09 9.27
C PRO A 218 10.57 8.40 10.55
N VAL A 219 9.70 7.48 10.94
CA VAL A 219 8.95 7.54 12.20
C VAL A 219 9.04 6.22 12.94
N ALA A 220 8.93 6.25 14.26
CA ALA A 220 8.84 5.05 15.07
C ALA A 220 7.53 4.31 14.77
N SER A 221 7.60 2.98 14.79
CA SER A 221 6.42 2.13 14.72
C SER A 221 5.63 2.29 16.02
N TRP A 222 4.33 2.53 15.90
CA TRP A 222 3.44 2.70 17.04
C TRP A 222 2.42 1.56 17.14
N PHE A 223 2.13 1.13 18.36
CA PHE A 223 1.25 -0.01 18.64
C PHE A 223 0.14 0.36 19.63
N ASP A 224 0.50 0.75 20.86
CA ASP A 224 -0.47 1.00 21.94
C ASP A 224 0.02 2.01 23.00
N ASP A 225 1.19 2.63 22.82
CA ASP A 225 1.71 3.61 23.78
C ASP A 225 0.95 4.93 23.67
N MET A 226 0.07 5.19 24.63
CA MET A 226 -0.74 6.40 24.69
C MET A 226 0.04 7.64 25.17
N ALA A 227 1.31 7.48 25.60
CA ALA A 227 2.20 8.59 25.90
C ALA A 227 3.04 9.03 24.69
N ASP A 228 2.90 8.36 23.53
CA ASP A 228 3.56 8.75 22.28
C ASP A 228 3.21 10.18 21.87
N THR A 229 4.22 10.97 21.49
CA THR A 229 4.06 12.34 21.01
C THR A 229 4.65 12.55 19.61
N GLU A 230 5.10 11.50 18.92
CA GLU A 230 5.91 11.64 17.71
C GLU A 230 5.17 12.43 16.61
N LEU A 231 3.88 12.15 16.40
CA LEU A 231 3.08 12.90 15.41
C LEU A 231 2.93 14.38 15.79
N LEU A 232 2.82 14.71 17.08
CA LEU A 232 2.75 16.10 17.53
C LEU A 232 4.10 16.80 17.33
N ASP A 233 5.18 16.13 17.70
CA ASP A 233 6.55 16.66 17.66
C ASP A 233 7.05 16.87 16.21
N LEU A 234 6.50 16.13 15.24
CA LEU A 234 6.79 16.30 13.82
C LEU A 234 6.13 17.52 13.18
N ILE A 235 5.05 18.07 13.76
CA ILE A 235 4.32 19.19 13.15
C ILE A 235 5.22 20.40 12.87
N PRO A 236 6.02 20.92 13.84
CA PRO A 236 6.90 22.06 13.59
C PRO A 236 7.92 21.80 12.47
N PHE A 237 8.41 20.56 12.36
CA PHE A 237 9.34 20.17 11.30
C PHE A 237 8.66 20.22 9.92
N PHE A 238 7.45 19.68 9.81
CA PHE A 238 6.65 19.77 8.58
C PHE A 238 6.24 21.21 8.24
N GLU A 239 5.97 22.07 9.21
CA GLU A 239 5.76 23.49 8.96
C GLU A 239 6.98 24.17 8.34
N GLY A 240 8.20 23.76 8.74
CA GLY A 240 9.44 24.19 8.11
C GLY A 240 9.56 23.70 6.67
N LEU A 241 9.37 22.40 6.44
CA LEU A 241 9.41 21.78 5.12
C LEU A 241 8.38 22.37 4.14
N SER A 242 7.20 22.75 4.61
CA SER A 242 6.15 23.32 3.74
C SER A 242 6.57 24.61 3.00
N LYS A 243 7.66 25.24 3.44
CA LYS A 243 8.16 26.53 2.92
C LYS A 243 9.35 26.37 1.98
N VAL A 244 9.89 25.16 1.80
CA VAL A 244 11.10 24.97 0.97
C VAL A 244 10.76 24.66 -0.50
N GLU A 245 11.66 25.06 -1.39
CA GLU A 245 11.55 24.74 -2.81
C GLU A 245 12.07 23.35 -3.18
N ASP A 246 13.01 22.85 -2.40
CA ASP A 246 13.60 21.52 -2.58
C ASP A 246 13.76 20.86 -1.20
N VAL A 247 13.03 19.76 -1.00
CA VAL A 247 13.01 19.01 0.27
C VAL A 247 14.40 18.47 0.64
N TYR A 248 15.26 18.19 -0.35
CA TYR A 248 16.59 17.65 -0.11
C TYR A 248 17.52 18.63 0.62
N THR A 249 17.23 19.93 0.57
CA THR A 249 17.98 20.96 1.30
C THR A 249 17.90 20.78 2.81
N VAL A 250 16.81 20.16 3.29
CA VAL A 250 16.56 19.91 4.72
C VAL A 250 16.79 18.43 5.04
N LEU A 251 16.20 17.51 4.26
CA LEU A 251 16.18 16.08 4.59
C LEU A 251 17.58 15.44 4.57
N ARG A 252 18.47 15.86 3.68
CA ARG A 252 19.86 15.35 3.67
C ARG A 252 20.67 15.82 4.88
N GLN A 253 20.47 17.06 5.34
CA GLN A 253 21.19 17.61 6.49
C GLN A 253 20.79 16.91 7.80
N GLN A 254 19.50 16.60 7.95
CA GLN A 254 18.97 15.83 9.09
C GLN A 254 19.63 14.45 9.20
N ARG A 255 19.83 13.80 8.05
CA ARG A 255 20.39 12.45 7.97
C ARG A 255 21.87 12.39 8.33
N ASP A 256 22.63 13.44 8.04
CA ASP A 256 24.04 13.55 8.45
C ASP A 256 24.20 13.90 9.95
N SER A 257 23.12 14.35 10.60
CA SER A 257 23.11 14.80 12.00
C SER A 257 22.56 13.75 12.99
N SER A 258 22.03 12.63 12.49
CA SER A 258 21.40 11.54 13.26
C SER A 258 22.29 10.31 13.28
#